data_AF-A0A926E1D4-F1
#
_entry.id   AF-A0A926E1D4-F1
#
_cell.length_a   1.000
_cell.length_b   1.000
_cell.length_c   1.000
_cell.angle_alpha   90.00
_cell.angle_beta   90.00
_cell.angle_gamma   90.00
#
_symmetry.space_group_name_H-M   'P 1'
#
loop_
_entity.id
_entity.type
_entity.pdbx_description
1 polymer ?
#
loop_
_entity_poly.entity_id
_entity_poly.type
_entity_poly.pdbx_seq_one_letter_code
_entity_poly.pdbx_strand_id
1 'polypeptide(L)'
;MTNTIYPDNITALYARLSQEDALDGESNSIANQKKILLKYATDNGFSNPTFFIDDGVSGVTFDRPGWNEMIRLVESGKVKTVIVKDYCAIIGLNQKDLENQGILA
;
A
#
# COMPACT_ATOMS: atom_id res chain seq x y z
N MET A 1 2.42 -20.80 13.90
CA MET A 1 1.63 -19.67 13.38
C MET A 1 1.45 -18.68 14.52
N THR A 2 2.11 -17.53 14.47
CA THR A 2 1.92 -16.46 15.45
C THR A 2 0.59 -15.77 15.14
N ASN A 3 -0.38 -15.89 16.05
CA ASN A 3 -1.65 -15.19 15.91
C ASN A 3 -1.42 -13.71 16.24
N THR A 4 -1.06 -12.92 15.25
CA THR A 4 -0.89 -11.46 15.42
C THR A 4 -2.26 -10.87 15.77
N ILE A 5 -2.40 -10.39 17.01
CA ILE A 5 -3.63 -9.72 17.46
C ILE A 5 -3.59 -8.30 16.91
N TYR A 6 -4.37 -8.04 15.87
CA TYR A 6 -4.59 -6.70 15.34
C TYR A 6 -5.62 -5.93 16.18
N PRO A 7 -5.38 -4.65 16.51
CA PRO A 7 -6.37 -3.80 17.17
C PRO A 7 -7.57 -3.52 16.25
N ASP A 8 -8.66 -3.02 16.83
CA ASP A 8 -9.80 -2.53 16.05
C ASP A 8 -9.58 -1.07 15.60
N ASN A 9 -10.41 -0.62 14.65
CA ASN A 9 -10.36 0.74 14.10
C ASN A 9 -9.01 1.12 13.51
N ILE A 10 -8.42 0.22 12.72
CA ILE A 10 -7.15 0.43 12.03
C ILE A 10 -7.33 1.42 10.88
N THR A 11 -6.39 2.35 10.76
CA THR A 11 -6.11 3.05 9.50
C THR A 11 -4.99 2.30 8.78
N ALA A 12 -5.33 1.58 7.72
CA ALA A 12 -4.37 0.81 6.94
C ALA A 12 -3.59 1.73 6.00
N LEU A 13 -2.27 1.76 6.15
CA LEU A 13 -1.35 2.47 5.27
C LEU A 13 -0.70 1.45 4.33
N TYR A 14 -1.16 1.40 3.08
CA TYR A 14 -0.68 0.41 2.12
C TYR A 14 0.37 1.03 1.19
N ALA A 15 1.56 0.41 1.18
CA ALA A 15 2.69 0.79 0.34
C ALA A 15 3.08 -0.39 -0.55
N ARG A 16 3.34 -0.12 -1.84
CA ARG A 16 3.78 -1.13 -2.80
C ARG A 16 4.95 -0.60 -3.60
N LEU A 17 6.02 -1.37 -3.69
CA LEU A 17 7.11 -1.13 -4.61
C LEU A 17 7.24 -2.35 -5.51
N SER A 18 7.00 -2.15 -6.81
CA SER A 18 7.21 -3.21 -7.78
C SER A 18 8.71 -3.38 -8.05
N GLN A 19 9.10 -4.56 -8.52
CA GLN A 19 10.49 -4.81 -8.88
C GLN A 19 10.93 -3.88 -10.02
N GLU A 20 10.02 -3.57 -10.94
CA GLU A 20 10.23 -2.71 -12.09
C GLU A 20 10.42 -1.23 -11.70
N ASP A 21 9.72 -0.78 -10.65
CA ASP A 21 9.78 0.60 -10.14
C ASP A 21 10.94 0.84 -9.16
N ALA A 22 11.61 -0.23 -8.69
CA ALA A 22 12.74 -0.13 -7.76
C ALA A 22 13.94 0.67 -8.33
N LEU A 23 13.99 0.83 -9.66
CA LEU A 23 15.04 1.57 -10.37
C LEU A 23 14.72 3.08 -10.53
N ASP A 24 13.47 3.52 -10.29
CA ASP A 24 13.01 4.89 -10.57
C ASP A 24 13.29 5.90 -9.42
N GLY A 25 14.25 5.60 -8.54
CA GLY A 25 14.82 6.55 -7.59
C GLY A 25 14.10 6.68 -6.23
N GLU A 26 14.52 7.67 -5.44
CA GLU A 26 14.15 7.79 -4.01
C GLU A 26 12.64 8.01 -3.78
N SER A 27 11.95 8.70 -4.71
CA SER A 27 10.52 9.01 -4.60
C SER A 27 9.65 7.77 -4.52
N ASN A 28 10.00 6.73 -5.30
CA ASN A 28 9.26 5.48 -5.33
C ASN A 28 9.70 4.49 -4.25
N SER A 29 10.79 4.76 -3.52
CA SER A 29 11.25 3.87 -2.45
C SER A 29 10.17 3.60 -1.39
N ILE A 30 10.10 2.37 -0.88
CA ILE A 30 9.20 2.01 0.24
C ILE A 30 9.38 2.95 1.44
N ALA A 31 10.61 3.39 1.70
CA ALA A 31 10.91 4.33 2.77
C ALA A 31 10.21 5.69 2.57
N ASN A 32 10.25 6.23 1.35
CA ASN A 32 9.56 7.48 1.03
C ASN A 32 8.03 7.32 1.07
N GLN A 33 7.50 6.23 0.51
CA GLN A 33 6.07 5.94 0.56
C GLN A 33 5.55 5.87 2.00
N LYS A 34 6.26 5.17 2.89
CA LYS A 34 5.91 5.11 4.32
C LYS A 34 5.84 6.50 4.96
N LYS A 35 6.81 7.37 4.67
CA LYS A 35 6.85 8.75 5.19
C LYS A 35 5.63 9.54 4.69
N ILE A 36 5.32 9.48 3.40
CA ILE A 36 4.18 10.19 2.80
C ILE A 36 2.86 9.72 3.42
N LEU A 37 2.65 8.40 3.51
CA LEU A 37 1.43 7.81 4.05
C LEU A 37 1.23 8.16 5.53
N LEU A 38 2.29 8.04 6.34
CA LEU A 38 2.20 8.38 7.77
C LEU A 38 1.98 9.87 7.99
N LYS A 39 2.66 10.72 7.21
CA LYS A 39 2.45 12.17 7.24
C LYS A 39 1.00 12.51 6.94
N TYR A 40 0.45 11.97 5.85
CA TYR A 40 -0.94 12.21 5.48
C TYR A 40 -1.91 11.71 6.56
N ALA A 41 -1.68 10.51 7.12
CA ALA A 41 -2.51 9.97 8.18
C ALA A 41 -2.50 10.88 9.43
N THR A 42 -1.32 11.31 9.85
CA THR A 42 -1.11 12.16 11.03
C THR A 42 -1.71 13.55 10.84
N ASP A 43 -1.40 14.20 9.72
CA ASP A 43 -1.86 15.57 9.42
C ASP A 43 -3.39 15.67 9.36
N ASN A 44 -4.07 14.57 8.99
CA ASN A 44 -5.52 14.50 8.90
C ASN A 44 -6.18 13.83 10.12
N GLY A 45 -5.43 13.53 11.18
CA GLY A 45 -5.97 13.01 12.44
C GLY A 45 -6.46 11.57 12.39
N PHE A 46 -5.99 10.76 11.43
CA PHE A 46 -6.31 9.34 11.38
C PHE A 46 -5.59 8.59 12.50
N SER A 47 -6.35 7.86 13.31
CA SER A 47 -5.83 7.06 14.43
C SER A 47 -5.47 5.64 14.00
N ASN A 48 -4.64 4.98 14.82
CA ASN A 48 -4.17 3.60 14.63
C ASN A 48 -3.56 3.32 13.24
N PRO A 49 -2.60 4.14 12.75
CA PRO A 49 -1.93 3.85 11.49
C PRO A 49 -1.17 2.53 11.57
N THR A 50 -1.49 1.59 10.68
CA THR A 50 -0.82 0.29 10.56
C THR A 50 -0.34 0.08 9.13
N PHE A 51 0.93 -0.26 8.96
CA PHE A 51 1.51 -0.45 7.64
C PHE A 51 1.27 -1.86 7.09
N PHE A 52 0.88 -1.91 5.83
CA PHE A 52 0.82 -3.10 5.00
C PHE A 52 1.73 -2.86 3.79
N ILE A 53 2.71 -3.72 3.57
CA ILE A 53 3.81 -3.43 2.64
C ILE A 53 4.00 -4.63 1.72
N ASP A 54 4.06 -4.35 0.42
CA ASP A 54 4.52 -5.28 -0.61
C ASP A 54 5.76 -4.70 -1.28
N ASP A 55 6.94 -5.22 -0.93
CA ASP A 55 8.24 -4.76 -1.44
C ASP A 55 8.83 -5.80 -2.39
N GLY A 56 9.15 -5.40 -3.61
CA GLY A 56 9.69 -6.28 -4.64
C GLY A 56 8.68 -7.24 -5.27
N VAL A 57 7.38 -6.98 -5.10
CA VAL A 57 6.32 -7.79 -5.72
C VAL A 57 6.14 -7.32 -7.16
N SER A 58 6.41 -8.20 -8.13
CA SER A 58 6.28 -7.86 -9.56
C SER A 58 4.87 -7.35 -9.89
N GLY A 59 4.81 -6.36 -10.78
CA GLY A 59 3.54 -5.81 -11.27
C GLY A 59 2.61 -6.82 -11.95
N VAL A 60 3.08 -8.03 -12.28
CA VAL A 60 2.24 -9.06 -12.94
C VAL A 60 1.58 -10.06 -11.99
N THR A 61 1.88 -10.01 -10.68
CA THR A 61 1.27 -10.94 -9.70
C THR A 61 0.23 -10.24 -8.83
N PHE A 62 -0.90 -10.92 -8.66
CA PHE A 62 -1.94 -10.54 -7.71
C PHE A 62 -1.67 -11.09 -6.30
N ASP A 63 -0.70 -12.00 -6.14
CA ASP A 63 -0.28 -12.49 -4.82
C ASP A 63 0.59 -11.44 -4.13
N ARG A 64 -0.09 -10.67 -3.28
CA ARG A 64 0.42 -9.48 -2.59
C ARG A 64 0.19 -9.72 -1.09
N PRO A 65 1.17 -10.29 -0.36
CA PRO A 65 0.96 -10.70 1.03
C PRO A 65 0.49 -9.57 1.94
N GLY A 66 1.05 -8.36 1.79
CA GLY A 66 0.63 -7.17 2.53
C GLY A 66 -0.81 -6.77 2.19
N TRP A 67 -1.16 -6.77 0.91
CA TRP A 67 -2.53 -6.54 0.45
C TRP A 67 -3.52 -7.58 0.99
N ASN A 68 -3.21 -8.87 0.85
CA ASN A 68 -4.08 -9.97 1.27
C ASN A 68 -4.35 -9.92 2.78
N GLU A 69 -3.32 -9.62 3.58
CA GLU A 69 -3.46 -9.40 5.01
C GLU A 69 -4.37 -8.20 5.33
N MET A 70 -4.16 -7.07 4.65
CA MET A 70 -5.00 -5.89 4.79
C MET A 70 -6.47 -6.18 4.46
N ILE A 71 -6.72 -6.85 3.34
CA ILE A 71 -8.08 -7.20 2.90
C ILE A 71 -8.76 -8.12 3.92
N ARG A 72 -8.07 -9.11 4.48
CA ARG A 72 -8.63 -9.95 5.56
C ARG A 72 -9.06 -9.12 6.77
N LEU A 73 -8.32 -8.07 7.10
CA LEU A 73 -8.65 -7.16 8.21
C LEU A 73 -9.78 -6.19 7.86
N VAL A 74 -9.93 -5.82 6.58
CA VAL A 74 -11.10 -5.10 6.06
C VAL A 74 -12.36 -5.97 6.15
N GLU A 75 -12.29 -7.21 5.66
CA GLU A 75 -13.40 -8.18 5.66
C GLU A 75 -13.86 -8.55 7.08
N SER A 76 -12.93 -8.61 8.04
CA SER A 76 -13.25 -8.82 9.45
C SER A 76 -13.67 -7.54 10.20
N GLY A 77 -13.78 -6.40 9.51
CA GLY A 77 -14.28 -5.14 10.06
C GLY A 77 -13.30 -4.38 10.97
N LYS A 78 -12.04 -4.81 11.05
CA LYS A 78 -10.99 -4.20 11.88
C LYS A 78 -10.41 -2.94 11.26
N VAL A 79 -10.33 -2.88 9.94
CA VAL A 79 -9.89 -1.68 9.20
C VAL A 79 -11.08 -0.77 8.94
N LYS A 80 -10.94 0.52 9.24
CA LYS A 80 -11.96 1.55 8.97
C LYS A 80 -11.59 2.45 7.79
N THR A 81 -10.30 2.65 7.57
CA THR A 81 -9.78 3.52 6.52
C THR A 81 -8.58 2.85 5.86
N VAL A 82 -8.50 2.93 4.54
CA VAL A 82 -7.32 2.53 3.75
C VAL A 82 -6.75 3.76 3.08
N ILE A 83 -5.44 3.98 3.21
CA ILE A 83 -4.69 5.08 2.62
C ILE A 83 -3.59 4.48 1.74
N VAL A 84 -3.55 4.90 0.48
CA VAL A 84 -2.55 4.51 -0.52
C VAL A 84 -1.92 5.77 -1.13
N LYS A 85 -0.70 5.65 -1.68
CA LYS A 85 -0.02 6.77 -2.36
C LYS A 85 -0.74 7.15 -3.64
N ASP A 86 -1.10 6.15 -4.46
CA ASP A 86 -1.68 6.34 -5.78
C ASP A 86 -2.52 5.11 -6.19
N TYR A 87 -3.28 5.28 -7.28
CA TYR A 87 -4.18 4.26 -7.82
C TYR A 87 -3.45 2.98 -8.28
N CYS A 88 -2.18 3.10 -8.69
CA CYS A 88 -1.41 1.96 -9.19
C CYS A 88 -1.20 0.90 -8.10
N ALA A 89 -1.11 1.31 -6.83
CA ALA A 89 -1.02 0.40 -5.69
C ALA A 89 -2.21 -0.57 -5.61
N ILE A 90 -3.41 -0.13 -6.01
CA ILE A 90 -4.64 -0.93 -5.89
C ILE A 90 -4.80 -1.90 -7.05
N ILE A 91 -4.72 -1.39 -8.29
CA ILE A 91 -5.10 -2.12 -9.50
C ILE A 91 -4.14 -3.21 -9.95
N GLY A 92 -2.94 -3.25 -9.35
CA GLY A 92 -1.94 -4.26 -9.70
C GLY A 92 -1.30 -4.02 -11.07
N LEU A 93 -1.27 -2.78 -11.56
CA LEU A 93 -0.44 -2.35 -12.70
C LEU A 93 0.67 -1.44 -12.17
N ASN A 94 1.85 -1.47 -12.76
CA ASN A 94 2.90 -0.50 -12.41
C ASN A 94 2.58 0.87 -13.05
N GLN A 95 3.32 1.90 -12.66
CA GLN A 95 3.09 3.26 -13.15
C GLN A 95 3.30 3.37 -14.67
N LYS A 96 4.35 2.72 -15.20
CA LYS A 96 4.66 2.71 -16.63
C LYS A 96 3.57 2.06 -17.48
N ASP A 97 2.93 0.99 -16.97
CA ASP A 97 1.82 0.32 -17.65
C ASP A 97 0.61 1.25 -17.77
N LEU A 98 0.33 2.03 -16.72
CA LEU A 98 -0.77 2.99 -16.72
C LEU A 98 -0.51 4.17 -17.64
N GLU A 99 0.72 4.68 -17.69
CA GLU A 99 1.15 5.71 -18.63
C GLU A 99 1.07 5.20 -20.09
N ASN A 100 1.53 3.97 -20.35
CA ASN A 100 1.45 3.34 -21.67
C ASN A 100 0.00 3.10 -22.14
N GLN A 101 -0.93 2.88 -21.22
CA GLN A 101 -2.36 2.74 -21.52
C GLN A 101 -3.08 4.09 -21.66
N GLY A 102 -2.40 5.22 -21.45
CA GLY A 102 -3.00 6.55 -21.49
C GLY A 102 -3.95 6.83 -20.34
N ILE A 103 -3.85 6.08 -19.24
CA ILE A 103 -4.67 6.24 -18.02
C ILE A 103 -4.08 7.32 -17.11
N LEU A 104 -2.74 7.42 -17.09
CA LEU A 104 -2.00 8.49 -16.44
C LEU A 104 -1.34 9.37 -17.50
N ALA A 105 -1.22 10.66 -17.21
CA ALA A 105 -0.64 11.69 -18.08
C ALA A 105 0.68 12.22 -17.51
#